data_AF-A0A8I3AKP2-F1
#
_entry.id   AF-A0A8I3AKP2-F1
#
_cell.length_a   1.000
_cell.length_b   1.000
_cell.length_c   1.000
_cell.angle_alpha   90.00
_cell.angle_beta   90.00
_cell.angle_gamma   90.00
#
_symmetry.space_group_name_H-M   'P 1'
#
loop_
_entity.id
_entity.type
_entity.pdbx_description
1 polymer ?
#
loop_
_entity_poly.entity_id
_entity_poly.type
_entity_poly.pdbx_seq_one_letter_code
_entity_poly.pdbx_strand_id
1 'polypeptide(L)'
;MLTIPSPGGKYDPSGQSQRDAIVALDLDLPHLDASSVRVLRTKGYTGTAGDRLLNLVGFTGFESTEEGEEKITLFAVNNRPPIDPRTGKPNISPGQVGANSTIEVFETGPGATSMKHIRTYANDAVATPNRVAALAKDLFYFTNDHGQDKVGIKHQLGFILKTGDVNVCTATGGCRKIADQLKFPNGLALGRDGLLYVPSVGTGGIHVYRILEDHSIKHVQEIKTGYSIDNLSVDQNGDIFVAAFPVAFDMVKAFDDPRNSFPAAAVLRVSKGENGYTVDKVLEDARGEVLPAATTALHDAKTGRLFLSSVISPFIAVCEPKQ
;
A
#
# COMPACT_ATOMS: atom_id res chain seq x y z
N MET A 1 -11.33 1.45 2.65
CA MET A 1 -10.63 2.65 3.19
C MET A 1 -9.68 3.16 2.13
N LEU A 2 -9.34 4.46 2.13
CA LEU A 2 -8.46 5.10 1.14
C LEU A 2 -7.52 6.11 1.83
N THR A 3 -6.33 6.33 1.26
CA THR A 3 -5.37 7.37 1.67
C THR A 3 -5.28 8.47 0.63
N ILE A 4 -5.09 9.70 1.08
CA ILE A 4 -4.76 10.85 0.23
C ILE A 4 -3.43 11.41 0.75
N PRO A 5 -2.28 10.97 0.23
CA PRO A 5 -1.00 11.53 0.61
C PRO A 5 -0.84 12.95 0.03
N SER A 6 -0.23 13.86 0.78
CA SER A 6 0.28 15.10 0.19
C SER A 6 1.59 14.79 -0.55
N PRO A 7 1.83 15.42 -1.71
CA PRO A 7 3.08 15.24 -2.44
C PRO A 7 4.31 15.64 -1.62
N GLY A 8 5.19 14.67 -1.36
CA GLY A 8 6.43 14.84 -0.62
C GLY A 8 7.45 13.76 -0.98
N GLY A 9 7.87 13.74 -2.26
CA GLY A 9 8.85 12.76 -2.80
C GLY A 9 10.29 12.93 -2.28
N LYS A 10 10.52 13.90 -1.40
CA LYS A 10 11.76 14.02 -0.63
C LYS A 10 11.30 14.02 0.80
N TYR A 11 11.80 13.10 1.62
CA TYR A 11 11.43 12.92 3.02
C TYR A 11 11.59 14.18 3.91
N ASP A 12 11.91 15.36 3.34
CA ASP A 12 12.01 16.67 3.97
C ASP A 12 10.83 16.90 4.92
N PRO A 13 11.09 17.07 6.24
CA PRO A 13 10.04 17.27 7.23
C PRO A 13 9.11 18.46 6.91
N SER A 14 9.60 19.47 6.19
CA SER A 14 8.79 20.64 5.78
C SER A 14 7.80 20.35 4.66
N GLY A 15 8.05 19.30 3.86
CA GLY A 15 7.18 18.84 2.78
C GLY A 15 6.20 17.73 3.20
N GLN A 16 6.37 17.15 4.39
CA GLN A 16 5.52 16.08 4.88
C GLN A 16 4.10 16.58 5.17
N SER A 17 3.12 15.77 4.78
CA SER A 17 1.71 16.03 5.08
C SER A 17 1.48 16.17 6.58
N GLN A 18 0.68 17.16 6.96
CA GLN A 18 0.21 17.37 8.33
C GLN A 18 -1.27 16.98 8.49
N ARG A 19 -1.85 16.35 7.47
CA ARG A 19 -3.29 16.14 7.34
C ARG A 19 -3.66 14.76 6.80
N ASP A 20 -2.71 13.83 6.70
CA ASP A 20 -3.02 12.47 6.28
C ASP A 20 -4.05 11.87 7.23
N ALA A 21 -5.00 11.16 6.63
CA ALA A 21 -6.06 10.51 7.37
C ALA A 21 -6.45 9.21 6.68
N ILE A 22 -6.99 8.30 7.47
CA ILE A 22 -7.68 7.11 6.96
C ILE A 22 -9.17 7.44 6.93
N VAL A 23 -9.78 7.29 5.75
CA VAL A 23 -11.22 7.48 5.57
C VAL A 23 -11.93 6.15 5.35
N ALA A 24 -13.09 5.99 5.98
CA ALA A 24 -14.04 4.92 5.70
C ALA A 24 -15.15 5.45 4.80
N LEU A 25 -15.51 4.67 3.78
CA LEU A 25 -16.55 4.98 2.82
C LEU A 25 -17.67 3.95 2.97
N ASP A 26 -18.91 4.40 3.01
CA ASP A 26 -20.08 3.53 2.97
C ASP A 26 -20.46 3.24 1.52
N LEU A 27 -20.22 2.01 1.07
CA LEU A 27 -20.38 1.60 -0.33
C LEU A 27 -21.81 1.18 -0.69
N ASP A 28 -22.63 0.88 0.31
CA ASP A 28 -24.00 0.42 0.08
C ASP A 28 -24.97 1.56 -0.26
N LEU A 29 -24.50 2.81 -0.17
CA LEU A 29 -25.27 3.96 -0.58
C LEU A 29 -25.37 4.05 -2.11
N PRO A 30 -26.57 4.38 -2.65
CA PRO A 30 -26.80 4.47 -4.09
C PRO A 30 -26.01 5.62 -4.73
N HIS A 31 -25.70 6.66 -3.95
CA HIS A 31 -24.86 7.78 -4.36
C HIS A 31 -23.82 8.04 -3.27
N LEU A 32 -22.57 8.22 -3.71
CA LEU A 32 -21.47 8.57 -2.82
C LEU A 32 -21.36 10.10 -2.76
N ASP A 33 -21.44 10.64 -1.56
CA ASP A 33 -21.31 12.07 -1.29
C ASP A 33 -20.52 12.31 0.00
N ALA A 34 -20.43 13.56 0.47
CA ALA A 34 -19.71 13.89 1.69
C ALA A 34 -20.21 13.14 2.94
N SER A 35 -21.49 12.74 2.98
CA SER A 35 -22.08 11.99 4.09
C SER A 35 -21.69 10.51 4.10
N SER A 36 -21.32 9.96 2.94
CA SER A 36 -20.80 8.60 2.79
C SER A 36 -19.38 8.42 3.37
N VAL A 37 -18.68 9.51 3.63
CA VAL A 37 -17.27 9.52 4.06
C VAL A 37 -17.15 9.79 5.55
N ARG A 38 -16.38 8.96 6.26
CA ARG A 38 -16.01 9.17 7.66
C ARG A 38 -14.49 9.24 7.80
N VAL A 39 -13.98 10.39 8.26
CA VAL A 39 -12.57 10.53 8.65
C VAL A 39 -12.38 9.86 10.01
N LEU A 40 -11.54 8.83 10.09
CA LEU A 40 -11.34 8.06 11.31
C LEU A 40 -10.33 8.74 12.23
N ARG A 41 -10.76 9.09 13.44
CA ARG A 41 -9.88 9.63 14.48
C ARG A 41 -8.92 8.57 15.04
N THR A 42 -7.65 8.91 15.21
CA THR A 42 -6.55 8.05 15.71
C THR A 42 -6.50 8.01 17.25
N LYS A 43 -7.44 7.32 17.89
CA LYS A 43 -7.49 7.25 19.36
C LYS A 43 -6.30 6.48 19.92
N GLY A 44 -5.63 7.03 20.94
CA GLY A 44 -4.51 6.38 21.63
C GLY A 44 -3.16 6.44 20.90
N TYR A 45 -3.13 6.93 19.66
CA TYR A 45 -1.88 7.13 18.93
C TYR A 45 -1.23 8.46 19.34
N THR A 46 0.05 8.43 19.71
CA THR A 46 0.79 9.62 20.16
C THR A 46 1.67 10.24 19.08
N GLY A 47 1.89 9.56 17.96
CA GLY A 47 2.82 10.04 16.93
C GLY A 47 4.29 9.97 17.36
N THR A 48 5.14 10.73 16.68
CA THR A 48 6.61 10.69 16.91
C THR A 48 7.02 11.58 18.07
N ALA A 49 6.47 12.80 18.13
CA ALA A 49 6.78 13.79 19.16
C ALA A 49 5.54 14.24 19.96
N GLY A 50 4.53 13.38 20.10
CA GLY A 50 3.23 13.77 20.69
C GLY A 50 2.30 14.47 19.67
N ASP A 51 2.74 14.59 18.42
CA ASP A 51 2.08 15.26 17.31
C ASP A 51 0.82 14.54 16.78
N ARG A 52 0.69 13.25 17.07
CA ARG A 52 -0.38 12.36 16.58
C ARG A 52 -0.45 12.26 15.05
N LEU A 53 0.62 12.61 14.36
CA LEU A 53 0.68 12.63 12.90
C LEU A 53 0.98 11.25 12.34
N LEU A 54 0.25 10.90 11.28
CA LEU A 54 0.57 9.78 10.41
C LEU A 54 1.09 10.35 9.09
N ASN A 55 2.09 9.70 8.51
CA ASN A 55 2.59 9.96 7.17
C ASN A 55 2.44 8.67 6.38
N LEU A 56 1.27 8.51 5.77
CA LEU A 56 0.80 7.22 5.29
C LEU A 56 1.39 6.90 3.91
N VAL A 57 1.96 5.70 3.79
CA VAL A 57 2.44 5.16 2.50
C VAL A 57 1.40 4.23 1.91
N GLY A 58 0.93 3.29 2.73
CA GLY A 58 -0.05 2.27 2.37
C GLY A 58 -0.67 1.68 3.61
N PHE A 59 -1.79 0.98 3.44
CA PHE A 59 -2.44 0.28 4.54
C PHE A 59 -3.25 -0.90 4.01
N THR A 60 -3.65 -1.79 4.90
CA THR A 60 -4.61 -2.86 4.63
C THR A 60 -5.53 -3.06 5.82
N GLY A 61 -6.63 -3.78 5.60
CA GLY A 61 -7.56 -4.21 6.64
C GLY A 61 -7.64 -5.73 6.71
N PHE A 62 -7.83 -6.25 7.92
CA PHE A 62 -8.19 -7.63 8.20
C PHE A 62 -9.49 -7.63 8.98
N GLU A 63 -10.52 -8.24 8.40
CA GLU A 63 -11.83 -8.39 9.03
C GLU A 63 -11.85 -9.64 9.92
N SER A 64 -12.43 -9.50 11.10
CA SER A 64 -12.63 -10.61 12.05
C SER A 64 -13.94 -10.44 12.82
N THR A 65 -14.42 -11.52 13.42
CA THR A 65 -15.51 -11.48 14.39
C THR A 65 -14.97 -11.93 15.74
N GLU A 66 -15.10 -11.08 16.75
CA GLU A 66 -14.66 -11.37 18.11
C GLU A 66 -15.84 -11.12 19.07
N GLU A 67 -16.18 -12.12 19.88
CA GLU A 67 -17.30 -12.04 20.84
C GLU A 67 -18.65 -11.65 20.20
N GLY A 68 -18.84 -12.00 18.92
CA GLY A 68 -20.05 -11.67 18.15
C GLY A 68 -20.04 -10.26 17.54
N GLU A 69 -18.98 -9.49 17.72
CA GLU A 69 -18.82 -8.16 17.13
C GLU A 69 -17.88 -8.22 15.91
N GLU A 70 -18.28 -7.56 14.82
CA GLU A 70 -17.43 -7.36 13.66
C GLU A 70 -16.34 -6.33 13.97
N LYS A 71 -15.09 -6.72 13.72
CA LYS A 71 -13.90 -5.89 13.91
C LYS A 71 -13.08 -5.83 12.63
N ILE A 72 -12.41 -4.72 12.47
CA ILE A 72 -11.44 -4.47 11.40
C ILE A 72 -10.12 -4.11 12.07
N THR A 73 -9.12 -4.97 11.90
CA THR A 73 -7.73 -4.66 12.24
C THR A 73 -7.10 -3.95 11.05
N LEU A 74 -6.63 -2.73 11.25
CA LEU A 74 -5.94 -1.95 10.23
C LEU A 74 -4.45 -1.97 10.46
N PHE A 75 -3.69 -2.24 9.40
CA PHE A 75 -2.24 -2.15 9.39
C PHE A 75 -1.84 -0.99 8.49
N ALA A 76 -1.24 0.04 9.05
CA ALA A 76 -0.87 1.26 8.33
C ALA A 76 0.65 1.42 8.32
N VAL A 77 1.22 1.52 7.12
CA VAL A 77 2.62 1.87 6.91
C VAL A 77 2.77 3.37 7.09
N ASN A 78 3.65 3.76 8.01
CA ASN A 78 3.81 5.13 8.47
C ASN A 78 5.27 5.57 8.39
N ASN A 79 5.57 6.52 7.52
CA ASN A 79 6.90 7.09 7.35
C ASN A 79 7.10 8.30 8.26
N ARG A 80 7.31 8.03 9.55
CA ARG A 80 7.51 9.07 10.56
C ARG A 80 8.72 9.96 10.22
N PRO A 81 8.74 11.20 10.71
CA PRO A 81 9.91 12.06 10.64
C PRO A 81 11.17 11.33 11.15
N PRO A 82 12.33 11.52 10.48
CA PRO A 82 13.56 10.86 10.88
C PRO A 82 14.02 11.32 12.27
N ILE A 83 14.60 10.39 13.01
CA ILE A 83 15.23 10.63 14.31
C ILE A 83 16.73 10.32 14.23
N ASP A 84 17.54 11.10 14.93
CA ASP A 84 18.97 10.84 15.07
C ASP A 84 19.19 9.48 15.76
N PRO A 85 19.83 8.50 15.11
CA PRO A 85 20.01 7.17 15.69
C PRO A 85 20.92 7.18 16.93
N ARG A 86 21.76 8.20 17.12
CA ARG A 86 22.67 8.35 18.26
C ARG A 86 22.02 9.11 19.41
N THR A 87 21.22 10.14 19.10
CA THR A 87 20.66 11.05 20.13
C THR A 87 19.17 10.87 20.39
N GLY A 88 18.46 10.14 19.53
CA GLY A 88 17.00 9.97 19.57
C GLY A 88 16.21 11.26 19.27
N LYS A 89 16.89 12.34 18.89
CA LYS A 89 16.24 13.64 18.64
C LYS A 89 15.58 13.69 17.27
N PRO A 90 14.39 14.30 17.13
CA PRO A 90 13.75 14.51 15.83
C PRO A 90 14.47 15.61 15.02
N ASN A 91 14.00 15.84 13.79
CA ASN A 91 14.40 16.95 12.90
C ASN A 91 15.82 16.87 12.32
N ILE A 92 16.29 15.65 12.00
CA ILE A 92 17.49 15.50 11.17
C ILE A 92 17.14 15.47 9.70
N SER A 93 18.14 15.77 8.84
CA SER A 93 17.92 15.73 7.40
C SER A 93 17.65 14.29 6.94
N PRO A 94 16.49 14.02 6.34
CA PRO A 94 16.12 12.68 5.88
C PRO A 94 17.08 12.11 4.83
N GLY A 95 17.73 12.96 4.03
CA GLY A 95 18.72 12.53 3.05
C GLY A 95 19.93 11.83 3.69
N GLN A 96 20.10 11.92 5.02
CA GLN A 96 21.20 11.29 5.75
C GLN A 96 20.84 9.90 6.28
N VAL A 97 19.59 9.65 6.65
CA VAL A 97 19.20 8.41 7.38
C VAL A 97 17.95 7.72 6.82
N GLY A 98 17.17 8.38 5.97
CA GLY A 98 15.90 7.92 5.44
C GLY A 98 14.74 8.05 6.42
N ALA A 99 13.56 7.54 6.06
CA ALA A 99 12.40 7.58 6.95
C ALA A 99 12.57 6.70 8.20
N ASN A 100 11.91 7.13 9.29
CA ASN A 100 11.75 6.32 10.50
C ASN A 100 10.47 5.48 10.39
N SER A 101 10.45 4.58 9.41
CA SER A 101 9.25 3.85 9.03
C SER A 101 8.77 2.88 10.11
N THR A 102 7.46 2.80 10.29
CA THR A 102 6.78 1.88 11.20
C THR A 102 5.57 1.26 10.55
N ILE A 103 5.09 0.15 11.13
CA ILE A 103 3.77 -0.40 10.83
C ILE A 103 2.90 -0.23 12.07
N GLU A 104 1.87 0.59 11.96
CA GLU A 104 0.90 0.84 13.03
C GLU A 104 -0.28 -0.11 12.91
N VAL A 105 -0.69 -0.70 14.01
CA VAL A 105 -1.90 -1.52 14.11
C VAL A 105 -2.97 -0.76 14.84
N PHE A 106 -4.13 -0.65 14.22
CA PHE A 106 -5.34 -0.09 14.80
C PHE A 106 -6.49 -1.09 14.77
N GLU A 107 -7.44 -0.91 15.68
CA GLU A 107 -8.74 -1.59 15.64
C GLU A 107 -9.86 -0.59 15.41
N THR A 108 -10.81 -0.98 14.58
CA THR A 108 -12.05 -0.24 14.31
C THR A 108 -13.17 -1.24 14.02
N GLY A 109 -14.37 -0.76 13.74
CA GLY A 109 -15.49 -1.61 13.32
C GLY A 109 -16.41 -0.91 12.31
N PRO A 110 -17.45 -1.62 11.86
CA PRO A 110 -18.50 -1.04 11.02
C PRO A 110 -19.09 0.23 11.66
N GLY A 111 -19.34 1.26 10.85
CA GLY A 111 -19.91 2.53 11.33
C GLY A 111 -19.04 3.37 12.27
N ALA A 112 -17.85 2.91 12.66
CA ALA A 112 -16.99 3.63 13.58
C ALA A 112 -16.51 4.99 13.00
N THR A 113 -16.27 5.94 13.90
CA THR A 113 -15.70 7.28 13.60
C THR A 113 -14.28 7.45 14.14
N SER A 114 -13.70 6.36 14.66
CA SER A 114 -12.35 6.33 15.22
C SER A 114 -11.75 4.95 15.11
N MET A 115 -10.43 4.90 14.98
CA MET A 115 -9.62 3.70 15.08
C MET A 115 -8.72 3.81 16.31
N LYS A 116 -8.70 2.76 17.13
CA LYS A 116 -7.92 2.67 18.37
C LYS A 116 -6.54 2.10 18.06
N HIS A 117 -5.48 2.80 18.42
CA HIS A 117 -4.12 2.28 18.28
C HIS A 117 -3.89 1.11 19.24
N ILE A 118 -3.34 0.02 18.70
CA ILE A 118 -3.09 -1.23 19.42
C ILE A 118 -1.59 -1.45 19.59
N ARG A 119 -0.81 -1.21 18.54
CA ARG A 119 0.62 -1.52 18.53
C ARG A 119 1.36 -0.77 17.44
N THR A 120 2.63 -0.47 17.69
CA THR A 120 3.61 -0.08 16.66
C THR A 120 4.61 -1.20 16.47
N TYR A 121 4.83 -1.63 15.24
CA TYR A 121 5.99 -2.41 14.84
C TYR A 121 7.08 -1.45 14.34
N ALA A 122 8.15 -1.35 15.12
CA ALA A 122 9.38 -0.65 14.77
C ALA A 122 10.53 -1.66 14.95
N ASN A 123 11.08 -2.14 13.84
CA ASN A 123 12.06 -3.22 13.80
C ASN A 123 13.01 -2.98 12.62
N ASP A 124 14.25 -3.47 12.68
CA ASP A 124 15.25 -3.30 11.61
C ASP A 124 14.77 -3.86 10.25
N ALA A 125 13.93 -4.90 10.26
CA ALA A 125 13.31 -5.43 9.05
C ALA A 125 12.29 -4.45 8.40
N VAL A 126 11.76 -3.48 9.15
CA VAL A 126 10.82 -2.45 8.66
C VAL A 126 11.63 -1.24 8.20
N ALA A 127 12.33 -1.39 7.08
CA ALA A 127 13.31 -0.38 6.64
C ALA A 127 12.74 0.61 5.61
N THR A 128 12.12 0.09 4.54
CA THR A 128 11.46 0.88 3.48
C THR A 128 10.09 0.27 3.16
N PRO A 129 9.23 0.05 4.17
CA PRO A 129 7.97 -0.65 4.00
C PRO A 129 7.08 0.10 3.02
N ASN A 130 6.36 -0.66 2.18
CA ASN A 130 5.44 -0.09 1.21
C ASN A 130 3.98 -0.43 1.54
N ARG A 131 3.61 -1.71 1.54
CA ARG A 131 2.27 -2.17 1.91
C ARG A 131 2.32 -3.44 2.75
N VAL A 132 1.24 -3.68 3.49
CA VAL A 132 0.99 -4.89 4.27
C VAL A 132 -0.09 -5.75 3.60
N ALA A 133 0.07 -7.07 3.64
CA ALA A 133 -0.99 -8.06 3.44
C ALA A 133 -1.16 -8.89 4.71
N ALA A 134 -2.31 -8.75 5.36
CA ALA A 134 -2.60 -9.42 6.63
C ALA A 134 -3.21 -10.80 6.41
N LEU A 135 -2.65 -11.82 7.06
CA LEU A 135 -3.19 -13.17 7.09
C LEU A 135 -4.02 -13.42 8.35
N ALA A 136 -3.67 -12.74 9.45
CA ALA A 136 -4.43 -12.68 10.69
C ALA A 136 -4.20 -11.32 11.39
N LYS A 137 -4.89 -11.09 12.51
CA LYS A 137 -4.72 -9.87 13.33
C LYS A 137 -3.30 -9.65 13.85
N ASP A 138 -2.51 -10.72 13.94
CA ASP A 138 -1.17 -10.75 14.51
C ASP A 138 -0.13 -11.42 13.60
N LEU A 139 -0.48 -11.69 12.34
CA LEU A 139 0.39 -12.29 11.34
C LEU A 139 0.18 -11.61 9.99
N PHE A 140 1.20 -10.96 9.48
CA PHE A 140 1.12 -10.23 8.22
C PHE A 140 2.45 -10.22 7.48
N TYR A 141 2.37 -10.00 6.18
CA TYR A 141 3.49 -9.85 5.26
C TYR A 141 3.58 -8.41 4.81
N PHE A 142 4.78 -7.94 4.51
CA PHE A 142 4.99 -6.63 3.91
C PHE A 142 6.18 -6.62 2.99
N THR A 143 6.17 -5.70 2.03
CA THR A 143 7.29 -5.42 1.15
C THR A 143 8.12 -4.27 1.69
N ASN A 144 9.45 -4.39 1.63
CA ASN A 144 10.31 -3.21 1.54
C ASN A 144 10.65 -2.97 0.08
N ASP A 145 10.25 -1.82 -0.46
CA ASP A 145 10.46 -1.53 -1.89
C ASP A 145 11.93 -1.32 -2.24
N HIS A 146 12.76 -0.89 -1.29
CA HIS A 146 14.20 -0.70 -1.44
C HIS A 146 15.04 -1.58 -0.49
N GLY A 147 14.40 -2.54 0.19
CA GLY A 147 15.06 -3.35 1.22
C GLY A 147 15.63 -2.46 2.32
N GLN A 148 16.91 -2.65 2.65
CA GLN A 148 17.63 -1.88 3.68
C GLN A 148 18.22 -0.56 3.19
N ASP A 149 18.20 -0.30 1.88
CA ASP A 149 18.77 0.90 1.29
C ASP A 149 17.79 2.08 1.44
N LYS A 150 17.81 2.77 2.60
CA LYS A 150 16.89 3.88 2.88
C LYS A 150 17.24 5.20 2.17
N VAL A 151 18.50 5.36 1.75
CA VAL A 151 19.04 6.57 1.12
C VAL A 151 20.14 6.22 0.11
N GLY A 152 20.58 7.23 -0.66
CA GLY A 152 21.74 7.11 -1.56
C GLY A 152 21.43 6.43 -2.89
N ILE A 153 22.49 6.13 -3.65
CA ILE A 153 22.38 5.68 -5.05
C ILE A 153 21.64 4.33 -5.18
N LYS A 154 21.85 3.41 -4.23
CA LYS A 154 21.16 2.11 -4.25
C LYS A 154 19.65 2.26 -4.09
N HIS A 155 19.21 3.15 -3.20
CA HIS A 155 17.81 3.53 -3.06
C HIS A 155 17.28 4.08 -4.39
N GLN A 156 17.94 5.09 -4.97
CA GLN A 156 17.49 5.70 -6.23
C GLN A 156 17.42 4.74 -7.42
N LEU A 157 18.24 3.69 -7.41
CA LEU A 157 18.29 2.68 -8.47
C LEU A 157 17.52 1.40 -8.14
N GLY A 158 16.73 1.34 -7.05
CA GLY A 158 16.00 0.15 -6.62
C GLY A 158 14.99 -0.41 -7.63
N PHE A 159 14.59 0.39 -8.62
CA PHE A 159 13.77 -0.09 -9.74
C PHE A 159 14.57 -0.96 -10.74
N ILE A 160 15.89 -0.76 -10.82
CA ILE A 160 16.80 -1.56 -11.66
C ILE A 160 17.49 -2.63 -10.81
N LEU A 161 18.00 -2.21 -9.66
CA LEU A 161 18.71 -3.04 -8.70
C LEU A 161 17.70 -3.90 -7.96
N LYS A 162 18.05 -5.15 -7.73
CA LYS A 162 17.22 -6.11 -7.00
C LYS A 162 17.35 -5.92 -5.49
N THR A 163 17.08 -4.71 -4.98
CA THR A 163 17.30 -4.36 -3.56
C THR A 163 16.12 -4.68 -2.67
N GLY A 164 14.91 -4.77 -3.23
CA GLY A 164 13.68 -4.99 -2.47
C GLY A 164 13.55 -6.39 -1.89
N ASP A 165 12.74 -6.48 -0.83
CA ASP A 165 12.51 -7.72 -0.09
C ASP A 165 11.06 -7.84 0.43
N VAL A 166 10.70 -9.05 0.84
CA VAL A 166 9.43 -9.38 1.52
C VAL A 166 9.76 -9.89 2.91
N ASN A 167 8.96 -9.47 3.88
CA ASN A 167 9.10 -9.82 5.28
C ASN A 167 7.78 -10.36 5.83
N VAL A 168 7.87 -11.16 6.88
CA VAL A 168 6.74 -11.57 7.72
C VAL A 168 6.93 -11.00 9.12
N CYS A 169 5.85 -10.51 9.72
CA CYS A 169 5.79 -10.11 11.12
C CYS A 169 4.79 -10.94 11.88
N THR A 170 5.13 -11.31 13.11
CA THR A 170 4.17 -11.85 14.09
C THR A 170 4.18 -11.05 15.38
N ALA A 171 3.09 -11.11 16.14
CA ALA A 171 3.00 -10.40 17.42
C ALA A 171 4.04 -10.85 18.46
N THR A 172 4.53 -12.09 18.38
CA THR A 172 5.49 -12.68 19.34
C THR A 172 6.90 -12.82 18.78
N GLY A 173 7.05 -13.03 17.47
CA GLY A 173 8.34 -13.30 16.81
C GLY A 173 9.01 -12.07 16.19
N GLY A 174 8.35 -10.91 16.22
CA GLY A 174 8.86 -9.72 15.52
C GLY A 174 8.79 -9.88 14.01
N CYS A 175 9.61 -9.14 13.28
CA CYS A 175 9.63 -9.11 11.82
C CYS A 175 10.92 -9.73 11.28
N ARG A 176 10.82 -10.53 10.21
CA ARG A 176 11.98 -11.14 9.54
C ARG A 176 11.81 -11.19 8.03
N LYS A 177 12.92 -11.08 7.32
CA LYS A 177 12.99 -11.22 5.86
C LYS A 177 12.76 -12.66 5.43
N ILE A 178 11.97 -12.86 4.38
CA ILE A 178 11.59 -14.18 3.85
C ILE A 178 11.80 -14.34 2.34
N ALA A 179 11.95 -13.24 1.61
CA ALA A 179 12.42 -13.24 0.22
C ALA A 179 13.17 -11.94 -0.05
N ASP A 180 14.10 -11.96 -0.99
CA ASP A 180 14.86 -10.79 -1.42
C ASP A 180 15.14 -10.85 -2.92
N GLN A 181 16.00 -9.94 -3.39
CA GLN A 181 16.37 -9.82 -4.79
C GLN A 181 15.18 -9.46 -5.71
N LEU A 182 14.26 -8.65 -5.19
CA LEU A 182 13.10 -8.14 -5.93
C LEU A 182 13.39 -6.74 -6.48
N LYS A 183 12.90 -6.46 -7.68
CA LYS A 183 13.00 -5.12 -8.27
C LYS A 183 11.81 -4.28 -7.85
N PHE A 184 11.99 -3.46 -6.82
CA PHE A 184 10.96 -2.54 -6.32
C PHE A 184 9.61 -3.24 -6.09
N PRO A 185 9.53 -4.18 -5.13
CA PRO A 185 8.29 -4.82 -4.78
C PRO A 185 7.37 -3.84 -4.06
N ASN A 186 6.17 -3.64 -4.60
CA ASN A 186 5.25 -2.60 -4.16
C ASN A 186 4.08 -3.21 -3.38
N GLY A 187 2.85 -2.77 -3.59
CA GLY A 187 1.69 -3.26 -2.85
C GLY A 187 1.33 -4.72 -3.05
N LEU A 188 1.85 -5.60 -2.20
CA LEU A 188 1.46 -7.02 -2.17
C LEU A 188 0.02 -7.25 -1.70
N ALA A 189 -0.55 -8.38 -2.08
CA ALA A 189 -1.89 -8.81 -1.66
C ALA A 189 -1.94 -10.32 -1.36
N LEU A 190 -2.81 -10.70 -0.42
CA LEU A 190 -3.14 -12.09 -0.16
C LEU A 190 -4.39 -12.46 -0.98
N GLY A 191 -4.28 -13.50 -1.81
CA GLY A 191 -5.43 -14.01 -2.57
C GLY A 191 -6.37 -14.83 -1.71
N ARG A 192 -7.61 -14.96 -2.19
CA ARG A 192 -8.62 -15.84 -1.57
C ARG A 192 -8.25 -17.33 -1.68
N ASP A 193 -7.32 -17.67 -2.55
CA ASP A 193 -6.74 -19.01 -2.71
C ASP A 193 -5.56 -19.28 -1.76
N GLY A 194 -5.25 -18.35 -0.86
CA GLY A 194 -4.16 -18.46 0.11
C GLY A 194 -2.76 -18.22 -0.45
N LEU A 195 -2.64 -17.78 -1.71
CA LEU A 195 -1.38 -17.39 -2.31
C LEU A 195 -1.04 -15.92 -1.98
N LEU A 196 0.26 -15.65 -1.85
CA LEU A 196 0.77 -14.28 -1.69
C LEU A 196 1.23 -13.77 -3.06
N TYR A 197 0.68 -12.63 -3.46
CA TYR A 197 0.99 -11.96 -4.72
C TYR A 197 1.83 -10.73 -4.44
N VAL A 198 3.03 -10.67 -5.01
CA VAL A 198 3.98 -9.58 -4.80
C VAL A 198 4.25 -8.91 -6.15
N PRO A 199 3.81 -7.65 -6.36
CA PRO A 199 4.07 -6.95 -7.61
C PRO A 199 5.55 -6.56 -7.68
N SER A 200 6.07 -6.39 -8.90
CA SER A 200 7.37 -5.77 -9.14
C SER A 200 7.22 -4.65 -10.17
N VAL A 201 7.50 -3.42 -9.75
CA VAL A 201 7.46 -2.25 -10.63
C VAL A 201 8.52 -2.39 -11.73
N GLY A 202 9.72 -2.85 -11.34
CA GLY A 202 10.90 -2.87 -12.21
C GLY A 202 10.94 -4.02 -13.22
N THR A 203 10.31 -5.18 -12.96
CA THR A 203 10.17 -6.24 -13.97
C THR A 203 8.87 -6.16 -14.76
N GLY A 204 7.82 -5.56 -14.19
CA GLY A 204 6.50 -5.49 -14.82
C GLY A 204 5.75 -6.83 -14.76
N GLY A 205 5.35 -7.21 -13.54
CA GLY A 205 4.66 -8.47 -13.30
C GLY A 205 4.43 -8.75 -11.81
N ILE A 206 3.82 -9.91 -11.53
CA ILE A 206 3.48 -10.36 -10.18
C ILE A 206 4.19 -11.68 -9.91
N HIS A 207 5.01 -11.70 -8.87
CA HIS A 207 5.53 -12.93 -8.29
C HIS A 207 4.46 -13.58 -7.43
N VAL A 208 4.19 -14.86 -7.66
CA VAL A 208 3.21 -15.63 -6.87
C VAL A 208 3.95 -16.58 -5.97
N TYR A 209 3.57 -16.58 -4.70
CA TYR A 209 4.17 -17.40 -3.68
C TYR A 209 3.13 -18.26 -2.96
N ARG A 210 3.53 -19.49 -2.65
CA ARG A 210 2.85 -20.31 -1.64
C ARG A 210 3.41 -19.96 -0.26
N ILE A 211 2.53 -19.74 0.70
CA ILE A 211 2.89 -19.61 2.11
C ILE A 211 3.09 -21.01 2.70
N LEU A 212 4.21 -21.22 3.40
CA LEU A 212 4.55 -22.49 4.07
C LEU A 212 4.12 -22.47 5.55
N GLU A 213 4.17 -23.63 6.20
CA GLU A 213 3.74 -23.80 7.60
C GLU A 213 4.51 -22.90 8.58
N ASP A 214 5.80 -22.64 8.31
CA ASP A 214 6.66 -21.76 9.12
C ASP A 214 6.50 -20.26 8.77
N HIS A 215 5.51 -19.92 7.95
CA HIS A 215 5.26 -18.59 7.41
C HIS A 215 6.36 -18.05 6.48
N SER A 216 7.29 -18.90 6.03
CA SER A 216 8.13 -18.56 4.87
C SER A 216 7.33 -18.69 3.58
N ILE A 217 7.91 -18.24 2.47
CA ILE A 217 7.26 -18.25 1.16
C ILE A 217 8.09 -19.01 0.13
N LYS A 218 7.41 -19.75 -0.75
CA LYS A 218 8.00 -20.45 -1.88
C LYS A 218 7.46 -19.88 -3.17
N HIS A 219 8.34 -19.35 -4.02
CA HIS A 219 7.97 -18.87 -5.35
C HIS A 219 7.40 -20.03 -6.18
N VAL A 220 6.24 -19.83 -6.78
CA VAL A 220 5.56 -20.86 -7.58
C VAL A 220 5.43 -20.49 -9.05
N GLN A 221 5.25 -19.22 -9.38
CA GLN A 221 5.11 -18.75 -10.76
C GLN A 221 5.20 -17.21 -10.83
N GLU A 222 5.26 -16.69 -12.05
CA GLU A 222 5.24 -15.26 -12.34
C GLU A 222 4.11 -14.95 -13.33
N ILE A 223 3.38 -13.86 -13.09
CA ILE A 223 2.33 -13.35 -13.98
C ILE A 223 2.87 -12.10 -14.65
N LYS A 224 3.05 -12.14 -15.97
CA LYS A 224 3.49 -10.99 -16.75
C LYS A 224 2.30 -10.12 -17.08
N THR A 225 2.38 -8.84 -16.77
CA THR A 225 1.29 -7.88 -17.04
C THR A 225 1.51 -7.09 -18.32
N GLY A 226 2.77 -6.94 -18.75
CA GLY A 226 3.14 -6.04 -19.86
C GLY A 226 3.20 -4.57 -19.45
N TYR A 227 3.03 -4.25 -18.17
CA TYR A 227 3.09 -2.90 -17.60
C TYR A 227 4.03 -2.90 -16.39
N SER A 228 4.66 -1.76 -16.09
CA SER A 228 5.08 -1.52 -14.70
C SER A 228 3.83 -1.38 -13.84
N ILE A 229 3.81 -2.03 -12.69
CA ILE A 229 2.63 -2.11 -11.83
C ILE A 229 2.94 -1.68 -10.41
N ASP A 230 1.93 -1.19 -9.72
CA ASP A 230 2.01 -0.69 -8.35
C ASP A 230 1.26 -1.64 -7.41
N ASN A 231 0.20 -1.18 -6.75
CA ASN A 231 -0.48 -1.96 -5.72
C ASN A 231 -1.49 -2.94 -6.30
N LEU A 232 -1.56 -4.12 -5.67
CA LEU A 232 -2.54 -5.16 -5.92
C LEU A 232 -3.70 -5.04 -4.93
N SER A 233 -4.91 -5.39 -5.37
CA SER A 233 -6.10 -5.51 -4.51
C SER A 233 -6.94 -6.70 -4.98
N VAL A 234 -7.34 -7.57 -4.06
CA VAL A 234 -8.15 -8.76 -4.38
C VAL A 234 -9.60 -8.47 -4.06
N ASP A 235 -10.50 -8.69 -5.03
CA ASP A 235 -11.93 -8.46 -4.84
C ASP A 235 -12.65 -9.67 -4.21
N GLN A 236 -13.99 -9.61 -4.09
CA GLN A 236 -14.76 -10.71 -3.52
C GLN A 236 -14.81 -11.97 -4.40
N ASN A 237 -14.63 -11.83 -5.71
CA ASN A 237 -14.58 -12.95 -6.65
C ASN A 237 -13.20 -13.64 -6.65
N GLY A 238 -12.19 -13.00 -6.07
CA GLY A 238 -10.81 -13.47 -6.06
C GLY A 238 -9.99 -12.95 -7.24
N ASP A 239 -10.55 -12.06 -8.05
CA ASP A 239 -9.81 -11.36 -9.10
C ASP A 239 -8.90 -10.30 -8.47
N ILE A 240 -7.71 -10.12 -9.06
CA ILE A 240 -6.74 -9.14 -8.60
C ILE A 240 -6.81 -7.91 -9.51
N PHE A 241 -7.19 -6.77 -8.93
CA PHE A 241 -7.12 -5.47 -9.58
C PHE A 241 -5.76 -4.84 -9.32
N VAL A 242 -5.16 -4.32 -10.39
CA VAL A 242 -3.77 -3.89 -10.41
C VAL A 242 -3.72 -2.46 -10.94
N ALA A 243 -3.17 -1.56 -10.14
CA ALA A 243 -2.80 -0.25 -10.64
C ALA A 243 -1.55 -0.37 -11.52
N ALA A 244 -1.60 0.18 -12.72
CA ALA A 244 -0.55 0.04 -13.72
C ALA A 244 -0.12 1.39 -14.29
N PHE A 245 1.17 1.47 -14.65
CA PHE A 245 1.82 2.62 -15.25
C PHE A 245 2.13 2.31 -16.72
N PRO A 246 1.30 2.77 -17.67
CA PRO A 246 1.58 2.65 -19.10
C PRO A 246 2.96 3.21 -19.48
N VAL A 247 3.36 4.32 -18.86
CA VAL A 247 4.67 4.94 -19.05
C VAL A 247 5.35 5.16 -17.69
N ALA A 248 6.09 4.15 -17.22
CA ALA A 248 6.73 4.17 -15.90
C ALA A 248 7.61 5.42 -15.67
N PHE A 249 8.30 5.89 -16.71
CA PHE A 249 9.17 7.06 -16.62
C PHE A 249 8.41 8.36 -16.33
N ASP A 250 7.17 8.50 -16.79
CA ASP A 250 6.37 9.68 -16.49
C ASP A 250 5.90 9.68 -15.04
N MET A 251 5.70 8.50 -14.44
CA MET A 251 5.45 8.40 -13.00
C MET A 251 6.68 8.84 -12.18
N VAL A 252 7.90 8.51 -12.62
CA VAL A 252 9.13 9.00 -11.96
C VAL A 252 9.18 10.52 -11.94
N LYS A 253 8.90 11.18 -13.08
CA LYS A 253 8.81 12.66 -13.12
C LYS A 253 7.69 13.20 -12.24
N ALA A 254 6.56 12.50 -12.19
CA ALA A 254 5.41 12.90 -11.39
C ALA A 254 5.71 12.87 -9.89
N PHE A 255 6.67 12.08 -9.41
CA PHE A 255 7.11 12.16 -8.01
C PHE A 255 7.92 13.42 -7.70
N ASP A 256 8.61 14.01 -8.68
CA ASP A 256 9.36 15.26 -8.53
C ASP A 256 8.45 16.49 -8.60
N ASP A 257 7.45 16.48 -9.48
CA ASP A 257 6.44 17.56 -9.61
C ASP A 257 4.98 17.05 -9.63
N PRO A 258 4.51 16.48 -8.52
CA PRO A 258 3.21 15.81 -8.44
C PRO A 258 2.00 16.72 -8.59
N ARG A 259 2.15 18.03 -8.34
CA ARG A 259 1.04 18.99 -8.50
C ARG A 259 0.82 19.44 -9.93
N ASN A 260 1.81 19.23 -10.81
CA ASN A 260 1.76 19.65 -12.20
C ASN A 260 2.00 18.49 -13.18
N SER A 261 1.85 17.25 -12.71
CA SER A 261 2.06 16.04 -13.51
C SER A 261 0.79 15.21 -13.62
N PHE A 262 0.54 14.72 -14.83
CA PHE A 262 -0.66 13.97 -15.19
C PHE A 262 -0.26 12.71 -15.98
N PRO A 263 0.47 11.76 -15.37
CA PRO A 263 0.94 10.59 -16.09
C PRO A 263 -0.24 9.67 -16.47
N ALA A 264 -0.07 8.93 -17.56
CA ALA A 264 -1.03 7.91 -17.96
C ALA A 264 -1.24 6.88 -16.84
N ALA A 265 -2.46 6.38 -16.72
CA ALA A 265 -2.82 5.36 -15.74
C ALA A 265 -3.68 4.27 -16.36
N ALA A 266 -3.48 3.04 -15.91
CA ALA A 266 -4.29 1.90 -16.32
C ALA A 266 -4.69 1.06 -15.11
N VAL A 267 -5.78 0.31 -15.27
CA VAL A 267 -6.18 -0.75 -14.34
C VAL A 267 -6.20 -2.05 -15.09
N LEU A 268 -5.53 -3.04 -14.54
CA LEU A 268 -5.56 -4.41 -15.03
C LEU A 268 -6.38 -5.28 -14.09
N ARG A 269 -7.03 -6.30 -14.63
CA ARG A 269 -7.64 -7.39 -13.88
C ARG A 269 -6.87 -8.66 -14.19
N VAL A 270 -6.41 -9.32 -13.14
CA VAL A 270 -5.80 -10.63 -13.21
C VAL A 270 -6.79 -11.65 -12.63
N SER A 271 -7.27 -12.54 -13.48
CA SER A 271 -8.19 -13.62 -13.10
C SER A 271 -7.51 -14.98 -13.22
N LYS A 272 -7.95 -15.94 -12.42
CA LYS A 272 -7.41 -17.31 -12.41
C LYS A 272 -8.45 -18.28 -12.94
N GLY A 273 -8.16 -18.89 -14.09
CA GLY A 273 -8.97 -19.95 -14.70
C GLY A 273 -8.27 -21.31 -14.66
N GLU A 274 -8.88 -22.32 -15.29
CA GLU A 274 -8.33 -23.68 -15.36
C GLU A 274 -6.94 -23.73 -16.02
N ASN A 275 -6.71 -22.88 -17.01
CA ASN A 275 -5.47 -22.81 -17.79
C ASN A 275 -4.42 -21.82 -17.22
N GLY A 276 -4.61 -21.36 -15.98
CA GLY A 276 -3.72 -20.38 -15.34
C GLY A 276 -4.30 -18.98 -15.30
N TYR A 277 -3.44 -17.97 -15.37
CA TYR A 277 -3.82 -16.58 -15.15
C TYR A 277 -4.05 -15.84 -16.47
N THR A 278 -5.10 -15.03 -16.52
CA THR A 278 -5.37 -14.10 -17.61
C THR A 278 -5.19 -12.67 -17.10
N VAL A 279 -4.62 -11.80 -17.93
CA VAL A 279 -4.45 -10.38 -17.60
C VAL A 279 -5.23 -9.55 -18.62
N ASP A 280 -6.29 -8.92 -18.16
CA ASP A 280 -7.14 -8.03 -18.97
C ASP A 280 -6.89 -6.57 -18.59
N LYS A 281 -6.89 -5.69 -19.59
CA LYS A 281 -6.90 -4.25 -19.34
C LYS A 281 -8.35 -3.78 -19.17
N VAL A 282 -8.68 -3.34 -17.96
CA VAL A 282 -10.05 -2.92 -17.60
C VAL A 282 -10.32 -1.51 -18.11
N LEU A 283 -9.38 -0.59 -17.87
CA LEU A 283 -9.46 0.79 -18.33
C LEU A 283 -8.06 1.39 -18.43
N GLU A 284 -7.91 2.39 -19.29
CA GLU A 284 -6.69 3.18 -19.42
C GLU A 284 -7.04 4.62 -19.78
N ASP A 285 -6.41 5.54 -19.06
CA ASP A 285 -6.34 6.94 -19.40
C ASP A 285 -4.94 7.23 -19.93
N ALA A 286 -4.78 7.01 -21.23
CA ALA A 286 -3.49 7.10 -21.93
C ALA A 286 -2.92 8.53 -21.95
N ARG A 287 -3.77 9.54 -21.72
CA ARG A 287 -3.38 10.96 -21.73
C ARG A 287 -3.28 11.56 -20.32
N GLY A 288 -3.70 10.82 -19.29
CA GLY A 288 -3.69 11.28 -17.89
C GLY A 288 -4.70 12.41 -17.62
N GLU A 289 -5.76 12.52 -18.41
CA GLU A 289 -6.69 13.65 -18.34
C GLU A 289 -7.77 13.50 -17.24
N VAL A 290 -8.04 12.28 -16.79
CA VAL A 290 -9.21 11.93 -15.97
C VAL A 290 -8.82 11.17 -14.70
N LEU A 291 -7.92 10.20 -14.81
CA LEU A 291 -7.58 9.32 -13.70
C LEU A 291 -6.54 9.97 -12.78
N PRO A 292 -6.53 9.63 -11.47
CA PRO A 292 -5.68 10.29 -10.50
C PRO A 292 -4.20 9.91 -10.61
N ALA A 293 -3.68 9.44 -11.74
CA ALA A 293 -2.40 8.72 -11.79
C ALA A 293 -2.40 7.54 -10.80
N ALA A 294 -3.34 6.61 -11.01
CA ALA A 294 -3.72 5.62 -10.02
C ALA A 294 -2.54 4.75 -9.55
N THR A 295 -2.34 4.69 -8.23
CA THR A 295 -1.41 3.77 -7.58
C THR A 295 -2.14 2.62 -6.88
N THR A 296 -3.44 2.77 -6.61
CA THR A 296 -4.32 1.71 -6.10
C THR A 296 -5.59 1.65 -6.92
N ALA A 297 -6.05 0.43 -7.21
CA ALA A 297 -7.33 0.16 -7.84
C ALA A 297 -8.09 -0.90 -7.05
N LEU A 298 -9.28 -0.54 -6.56
CA LEU A 298 -10.17 -1.42 -5.81
C LEU A 298 -11.45 -1.64 -6.60
N HIS A 299 -11.84 -2.89 -6.77
CA HIS A 299 -13.11 -3.26 -7.39
C HIS A 299 -14.09 -3.73 -6.32
N ASP A 300 -15.26 -3.11 -6.30
CA ASP A 300 -16.39 -3.63 -5.55
C ASP A 300 -17.19 -4.60 -6.43
N ALA A 301 -16.96 -5.90 -6.24
CA ALA A 301 -17.64 -6.95 -6.98
C ALA A 301 -19.17 -6.93 -6.83
N LYS A 302 -19.70 -6.33 -5.75
CA LYS A 302 -21.15 -6.25 -5.53
C LYS A 302 -21.80 -5.21 -6.45
N THR A 303 -21.17 -4.06 -6.62
CA THR A 303 -21.75 -2.94 -7.38
C THR A 303 -21.11 -2.75 -8.75
N GLY A 304 -19.98 -3.41 -9.03
CA GLY A 304 -19.18 -3.24 -10.24
C GLY A 304 -18.37 -1.94 -10.28
N ARG A 305 -18.39 -1.15 -9.19
CA ARG A 305 -17.67 0.12 -9.12
C ARG A 305 -16.17 -0.09 -8.96
N LEU A 306 -15.38 0.79 -9.58
CA LEU A 306 -13.93 0.87 -9.39
C LEU A 306 -13.56 2.14 -8.64
N PHE A 307 -12.73 1.98 -7.60
CA PHE A 307 -12.20 3.05 -6.78
C PHE A 307 -10.70 3.17 -7.03
N LEU A 308 -10.29 4.34 -7.50
CA LEU A 308 -8.91 4.61 -7.87
C LEU A 308 -8.37 5.74 -7.00
N SER A 309 -7.22 5.50 -6.37
CA SER A 309 -6.51 6.50 -5.58
C SER A 309 -5.06 6.59 -6.00
N SER A 310 -4.40 7.66 -5.58
CA SER A 310 -3.01 7.93 -5.92
C SER A 310 -2.26 8.52 -4.76
N VAL A 311 -0.95 8.32 -4.76
CA VAL A 311 -0.03 8.98 -3.84
C VAL A 311 0.31 10.42 -4.25
N ILE A 312 -0.01 10.82 -5.48
CA ILE A 312 0.28 12.16 -6.00
C ILE A 312 -0.98 13.00 -6.26
N SER A 313 -2.17 12.41 -6.24
CA SER A 313 -3.43 13.13 -6.47
C SER A 313 -4.27 13.30 -5.20
N PRO A 314 -4.91 14.47 -5.01
CA PRO A 314 -5.67 14.79 -3.80
C PRO A 314 -7.11 14.23 -3.80
N PHE A 315 -7.47 13.39 -4.76
CA PHE A 315 -8.84 12.90 -4.96
C PHE A 315 -8.87 11.41 -5.25
N ILE A 316 -10.05 10.83 -5.05
CA ILE A 316 -10.38 9.45 -5.40
C ILE A 316 -11.30 9.51 -6.61
N ALA A 317 -10.98 8.76 -7.66
CA ALA A 317 -11.90 8.57 -8.78
C ALA A 317 -12.77 7.33 -8.52
N VAL A 318 -14.07 7.47 -8.78
CA VAL A 318 -15.03 6.36 -8.75
C VAL A 318 -15.56 6.17 -10.17
N CYS A 319 -15.31 5.01 -10.75
CA CYS A 319 -15.86 4.64 -12.05
C CYS A 319 -17.08 3.76 -11.85
N GLU A 320 -18.21 4.18 -12.41
CA GLU A 320 -19.41 3.37 -12.49
C GLU A 320 -19.26 2.30 -13.57
N PRO A 321 -19.79 1.08 -13.36
CA PRO A 321 -19.83 0.06 -14.41
C PRO A 321 -20.68 0.56 -15.59
N LYS A 322 -20.35 0.12 -16.80
CA LYS A 322 -21.23 0.37 -17.97
C LYS A 322 -22.57 -0.33 -17.73
N GLN A 323 -23.66 0.41 -17.90
CA GLN A 323 -25.02 -0.13 -17.97
C GLN A 323 -25.23 -0.95 -19.23
#